data_AF-A0A1H6ZIK3-F1
#
_entry.id   AF-A0A1H6ZIK3-F1
#
_cell.length_a   1.000
_cell.length_b   1.000
_cell.length_c   1.000
_cell.angle_alpha   90.00
_cell.angle_beta   90.00
_cell.angle_gamma   90.00
#
_symmetry.space_group_name_H-M   'P 1'
#
loop_
_entity.id
_entity.type
_entity.pdbx_description
1 polymer ?
#
loop_
_entity_poly.entity_id
_entity_poly.type
_entity_poly.pdbx_seq_one_letter_code
_entity_poly.pdbx_strand_id
1 'polypeptide(L)'
;MDIAKGDTHFCNVKRIEPEAGKIFRKMAEANWFEGWERSRLIPAVAECFGDINMLHPFREGNGRAQRILFEHLIVNAGFEISWWAVEESEWIKANIAAVFCDYTKLERVFDRCIGQPIGE
;
A
#
# COMPACT_ATOMS: atom_id res chain seq x y z
N MET A 1 -5.69 -10.72 18.88
CA MET A 1 -4.33 -10.96 19.39
C MET A 1 -3.40 -10.06 18.60
N ASP A 2 -2.53 -9.33 19.28
CA ASP A 2 -1.54 -8.48 18.61
C ASP A 2 -0.51 -9.39 17.90
N ILE A 3 0.05 -8.92 16.78
CA ILE A 3 0.92 -9.71 15.89
C ILE A 3 2.23 -8.94 15.67
N ALA A 4 3.32 -9.69 15.53
CA ALA A 4 4.62 -9.18 15.12
C ALA A 4 5.20 -10.02 13.97
N LYS A 5 6.07 -9.42 13.17
CA LYS A 5 6.85 -10.12 12.13
C LYS A 5 8.29 -9.62 12.20
N GLY A 6 9.23 -10.49 12.59
CA GLY A 6 10.57 -10.06 12.95
C GLY A 6 10.51 -9.08 14.13
N ASP A 7 11.19 -7.94 14.00
CA ASP A 7 11.20 -6.88 15.02
C ASP A 7 10.01 -5.90 14.92
N THR A 8 9.18 -6.03 13.90
CA THR A 8 8.04 -5.14 13.66
C THR A 8 6.82 -5.58 14.47
N HIS A 9 6.37 -4.72 15.38
CA HIS A 9 5.09 -4.87 16.08
C HIS A 9 4.00 -4.11 15.31
N PHE A 10 2.91 -4.80 14.99
CA PHE A 10 1.79 -4.20 14.26
C PHE A 10 0.78 -3.53 15.19
N CYS A 11 -0.23 -2.90 14.59
CA CYS A 11 -1.28 -2.19 15.30
C CYS A 11 -1.93 -3.07 16.39
N ASN A 12 -2.15 -2.47 17.55
CA ASN A 12 -2.92 -3.12 18.61
C ASN A 12 -4.33 -3.44 18.09
N VAL A 13 -4.86 -4.63 18.40
CA VAL A 13 -6.13 -5.11 17.82
C VAL A 13 -7.29 -4.15 18.06
N LYS A 14 -7.34 -3.48 19.22
CA LYS A 14 -8.41 -2.50 19.55
C LYS A 14 -8.30 -1.20 18.74
N ARG A 15 -7.19 -1.00 18.05
CA ARG A 15 -6.88 0.20 17.26
C ARG A 15 -6.93 -0.04 15.76
N ILE A 16 -7.03 -1.29 15.29
CA ILE A 16 -7.10 -1.62 13.85
C ILE A 16 -8.24 -0.85 13.17
N GLU A 17 -9.48 -0.99 13.64
CA GLU A 17 -10.64 -0.35 13.02
C GLU A 17 -10.57 1.20 13.01
N PRO A 18 -10.29 1.89 14.14
CA PRO A 18 -10.21 3.35 14.12
C PRO A 18 -9.04 3.89 13.29
N GLU A 19 -7.89 3.21 13.25
CA GLU A 19 -6.76 3.64 12.42
C GLU A 19 -7.00 3.34 10.93
N ALA A 20 -7.56 2.17 10.60
CA ALA A 20 -8.04 1.87 9.25
C ALA A 20 -9.01 2.95 8.76
N GLY A 21 -9.98 3.32 9.61
CA GLY A 21 -10.96 4.34 9.29
C GLY A 21 -10.34 5.71 8.96
N LYS A 22 -9.22 6.08 9.58
CA LYS A 22 -8.52 7.33 9.22
C LYS A 22 -7.90 7.25 7.83
N ILE A 23 -7.21 6.14 7.54
CA ILE A 23 -6.52 5.95 6.25
C ILE A 23 -7.54 5.88 5.12
N PHE A 24 -8.60 5.07 5.27
CA PHE A 24 -9.65 4.95 4.26
C PHE A 24 -10.44 6.25 4.06
N ARG A 25 -10.64 7.08 5.11
CA ARG A 25 -11.22 8.42 4.93
C ARG A 25 -10.33 9.33 4.09
N LYS A 26 -9.02 9.36 4.35
CA LYS A 26 -8.06 10.13 3.54
C LYS A 26 -8.08 9.67 2.07
N MET A 27 -8.14 8.36 1.83
CA MET A 27 -8.26 7.81 0.47
C MET A 27 -9.58 8.20 -0.22
N ALA A 28 -10.70 8.14 0.52
CA ALA A 28 -12.00 8.54 0.00
C ALA A 28 -12.08 10.04 -0.32
N GLU A 29 -11.51 10.90 0.54
CA GLU A 29 -11.39 12.35 0.30
C GLU A 29 -10.53 12.67 -0.93
N ALA A 30 -9.57 11.79 -1.26
CA ALA A 30 -8.78 11.84 -2.48
C ALA A 30 -9.51 11.25 -3.71
N ASN A 31 -10.81 10.98 -3.61
CA ASN A 31 -11.62 10.30 -4.64
C ASN A 31 -11.01 8.98 -5.11
N TRP A 32 -10.45 8.21 -4.18
CA TRP A 32 -9.76 6.94 -4.48
C TRP A 32 -8.67 7.07 -5.56
N PHE A 33 -8.09 8.27 -5.67
CA PHE A 33 -7.05 8.64 -6.63
C PHE A 33 -7.50 8.65 -8.11
N GLU A 34 -8.80 8.54 -8.38
CA GLU A 34 -9.32 8.64 -9.74
C GLU A 34 -9.01 10.02 -10.35
N GLY A 35 -8.53 10.02 -11.60
CA GLY A 35 -8.15 11.24 -12.33
C GLY A 35 -6.80 11.84 -11.90
N TRP A 36 -6.03 11.17 -11.04
CA TRP A 36 -4.69 11.64 -10.68
C TRP A 36 -3.66 11.26 -11.75
N GLU A 37 -2.70 12.15 -11.98
CA GLU A 37 -1.53 11.82 -12.78
C GLU A 37 -0.64 10.79 -12.07
N ARG A 38 0.04 9.94 -12.84
CA ARG A 38 0.93 8.88 -12.34
C ARG A 38 1.96 9.39 -11.32
N SER A 39 2.54 10.57 -11.59
CA SER A 39 3.54 11.23 -10.73
C SER A 39 3.03 11.54 -9.32
N ARG A 40 1.72 11.81 -9.18
CA ARG A 40 1.05 12.08 -7.91
C ARG A 40 0.48 10.80 -7.28
N LEU A 41 0.06 9.85 -8.11
CA LEU A 41 -0.50 8.56 -7.68
C LEU A 41 0.55 7.72 -6.93
N ILE A 42 1.75 7.57 -7.49
CA ILE A 42 2.81 6.71 -6.93
C ILE A 42 3.12 7.03 -5.46
N PRO A 43 3.47 8.28 -5.07
CA PRO A 43 3.78 8.58 -3.68
C PRO A 43 2.57 8.37 -2.75
N ALA A 44 1.37 8.72 -3.18
CA ALA A 44 0.16 8.54 -2.36
C ALA A 44 -0.20 7.07 -2.14
N VAL A 45 -0.06 6.23 -3.18
CA VAL A 45 -0.23 4.78 -3.07
C VAL A 45 0.82 4.17 -2.17
N ALA A 46 2.09 4.57 -2.30
CA ALA A 46 3.18 4.07 -1.46
C ALA A 46 2.96 4.38 0.03
N GLU A 47 2.55 5.60 0.35
CA GLU A 47 2.20 6.03 1.72
C GLU A 47 1.03 5.20 2.26
N CYS A 48 -0.10 5.18 1.56
CA CYS A 48 -1.30 4.47 2.01
C CYS A 48 -1.04 2.95 2.14
N PHE A 49 -0.23 2.37 1.25
CA PHE A 49 0.17 0.97 1.34
C PHE A 49 1.01 0.72 2.59
N GLY A 50 2.01 1.56 2.85
CA GLY A 50 2.83 1.45 4.06
C GLY A 50 1.99 1.53 5.34
N ASP A 51 1.08 2.49 5.39
CA ASP A 51 0.21 2.74 6.55
C ASP A 51 -0.76 1.58 6.79
N ILE A 52 -1.43 1.08 5.75
CA ILE A 52 -2.32 -0.09 5.85
C ILE A 52 -1.50 -1.35 6.23
N ASN A 53 -0.26 -1.47 5.75
CA ASN A 53 0.59 -2.60 6.11
C ASN A 53 0.91 -2.58 7.61
N MET A 54 0.94 -1.43 8.29
CA MET A 54 1.10 -1.40 9.75
C MET A 54 -0.13 -1.85 10.54
N LEU A 55 -1.32 -1.85 9.92
CA LEU A 55 -2.55 -2.30 10.56
C LEU A 55 -2.55 -3.82 10.78
N HIS A 56 -2.05 -4.58 9.79
CA HIS A 56 -2.04 -6.06 9.78
C HIS A 56 -3.34 -6.68 10.34
N PRO A 57 -4.50 -6.40 9.70
CA PRO A 57 -5.82 -6.69 10.27
C PRO A 57 -6.17 -8.18 10.40
N PHE A 58 -5.47 -9.06 9.67
CA PHE A 58 -5.74 -10.49 9.64
C PHE A 58 -4.68 -11.30 10.38
N ARG A 59 -5.06 -12.50 10.85
CA ARG A 59 -4.13 -13.45 11.49
C ARG A 59 -3.01 -13.89 10.55
N GLU A 60 -3.35 -14.10 9.28
CA GLU A 60 -2.44 -14.42 8.18
C GLU A 60 -3.02 -13.88 6.87
N GLY A 61 -2.20 -13.74 5.83
CA GLY A 61 -2.66 -13.31 4.50
C GLY A 61 -2.71 -11.81 4.26
N ASN A 62 -2.31 -10.97 5.23
CA ASN A 62 -2.29 -9.50 5.12
C ASN A 62 -1.70 -9.00 3.80
N GLY A 63 -0.47 -9.38 3.47
CA GLY A 63 0.19 -8.91 2.26
C GLY A 63 -0.52 -9.34 0.95
N ARG A 64 -1.20 -10.50 0.93
CA ARG A 64 -1.96 -10.95 -0.25
C ARG A 64 -3.24 -10.13 -0.41
N ALA A 65 -4.01 -9.99 0.66
CA ALA A 65 -5.24 -9.20 0.65
C ALA A 65 -4.96 -7.72 0.32
N GLN A 66 -3.90 -7.17 0.90
CA GLN A 66 -3.51 -5.78 0.67
C GLN A 66 -3.04 -5.54 -0.77
N ARG A 67 -2.24 -6.43 -1.37
CA ARG A 67 -1.85 -6.29 -2.77
C ARG A 67 -3.07 -6.29 -3.70
N ILE A 68 -4.01 -7.21 -3.50
CA ILE A 68 -5.26 -7.26 -4.28
C ILE A 68 -6.06 -5.96 -4.15
N LEU A 69 -6.20 -5.42 -2.93
CA LEU A 69 -6.87 -4.14 -2.70
C LEU A 69 -6.22 -3.02 -3.54
N PHE A 70 -4.90 -2.91 -3.50
CA PHE A 70 -4.18 -1.86 -4.23
C PHE A 70 -4.12 -2.09 -5.73
N GLU A 71 -4.10 -3.34 -6.20
CA GLU A 71 -4.28 -3.67 -7.62
C GLU A 71 -5.61 -3.11 -8.14
N HIS A 72 -6.71 -3.35 -7.43
CA HIS A 72 -8.02 -2.80 -7.80
C HIS A 72 -8.07 -1.27 -7.75
N LEU A 73 -7.47 -0.65 -6.74
CA LEU A 73 -7.43 0.81 -6.63
C LEU A 73 -6.64 1.45 -7.77
N ILE A 74 -5.48 0.89 -8.13
CA ILE A 74 -4.63 1.40 -9.20
C ILE A 74 -5.31 1.23 -10.57
N VAL A 75 -5.93 0.07 -10.81
CA VAL A 75 -6.72 -0.18 -12.03
C VAL A 75 -7.92 0.77 -12.11
N ASN A 76 -8.63 1.00 -11.00
CA ASN A 76 -9.75 1.94 -10.96
C ASN A 76 -9.31 3.40 -11.14
N ALA A 77 -8.11 3.75 -10.66
CA ALA A 77 -7.47 5.04 -10.94
C ALA A 77 -7.03 5.19 -12.41
N GLY A 78 -7.19 4.14 -13.23
CA GLY A 78 -6.94 4.16 -14.66
C GLY A 78 -5.53 3.77 -15.05
N PHE A 79 -4.80 2.98 -14.25
CA PHE A 79 -3.43 2.57 -14.57
C PHE A 79 -3.25 1.05 -14.54
N GLU A 80 -2.39 0.56 -15.43
CA GLU A 80 -1.93 -0.83 -15.39
C GLU A 80 -1.09 -1.09 -14.12
N ILE A 81 -1.07 -2.35 -13.67
CA ILE A 81 -0.24 -2.78 -12.54
C ILE A 81 0.38 -4.15 -12.83
N SER A 82 1.69 -4.27 -12.64
CA SER A 82 2.42 -5.54 -12.75
C SER A 82 3.49 -5.69 -11.67
N TRP A 83 3.49 -6.83 -10.99
CA TRP A 83 4.48 -7.13 -9.93
C TRP A 83 5.69 -7.92 -10.43
N TRP A 84 5.76 -8.24 -11.73
CA TRP A 84 6.77 -9.13 -12.28
C TRP A 84 8.20 -8.65 -12.02
N ALA A 85 8.42 -7.33 -11.98
CA ALA A 85 9.73 -6.73 -11.78
C ALA A 85 10.14 -6.61 -10.30
N VAL A 86 9.35 -7.10 -9.34
CA VAL A 86 9.60 -6.92 -7.90
C VAL A 86 10.14 -8.19 -7.27
N GLU A 87 11.39 -8.10 -6.80
CA GLU A 87 12.02 -9.16 -6.03
C GLU A 87 11.49 -9.21 -4.60
N GLU A 88 11.33 -10.41 -4.03
CA GLU A 88 10.81 -10.59 -2.67
C GLU A 88 11.67 -9.86 -1.63
N SER A 89 13.00 -9.91 -1.77
CA SER A 89 13.92 -9.26 -0.83
C SER A 89 13.81 -7.73 -0.85
N GLU A 90 13.51 -7.15 -2.01
CA GLU A 90 13.30 -5.72 -2.16
C GLU A 90 11.95 -5.32 -1.55
N TRP A 91 10.90 -6.10 -1.82
CA TRP A 91 9.58 -5.91 -1.25
C TRP A 91 9.61 -5.90 0.28
N ILE A 92 10.32 -6.86 0.88
CA ILE A 92 10.49 -6.94 2.34
C ILE A 92 11.20 -5.68 2.87
N LYS A 93 12.31 -5.27 2.25
CA LYS A 93 13.06 -4.07 2.67
C LYS A 93 12.23 -2.80 2.55
N ALA A 94 11.42 -2.67 1.50
CA ALA A 94 10.54 -1.53 1.30
C ALA A 94 9.46 -1.44 2.40
N ASN A 95 8.83 -2.57 2.73
CA ASN A 95 7.83 -2.62 3.81
C ASN A 95 8.44 -2.38 5.19
N ILE A 96 9.67 -2.84 5.46
CA ILE A 96 10.39 -2.54 6.71
C ILE A 96 10.69 -1.03 6.81
N ALA A 97 11.14 -0.40 5.73
CA ALA A 97 11.39 1.05 5.73
C ALA A 97 10.11 1.87 6.02
N ALA A 98 8.98 1.43 5.48
CA ALA A 98 7.68 2.08 5.72
C ALA A 98 7.24 2.04 7.19
N VAL A 99 7.71 1.08 8.01
CA VAL A 99 7.50 1.06 9.47
C VAL A 99 8.03 2.34 10.13
N PHE A 100 9.11 2.89 9.56
CA PHE A 100 9.76 4.12 10.04
C PHE A 100 9.30 5.37 9.25
N CYS A 101 8.16 5.28 8.56
CA CYS A 101 7.61 6.32 7.69
C CYS A 101 8.55 6.73 6.53
N ASP A 102 9.50 5.85 6.14
CA ASP A 102 10.30 6.02 4.93
C ASP A 102 9.65 5.25 3.78
N TYR A 103 8.82 5.93 3.00
CA TYR A 103 8.10 5.35 1.87
C TYR A 103 8.91 5.35 0.56
N THR A 104 10.12 5.93 0.54
CA THR A 104 10.91 6.11 -0.70
C THR A 104 11.21 4.80 -1.42
N LYS A 105 11.30 3.69 -0.69
CA LYS A 105 11.52 2.35 -1.27
C LYS A 105 10.24 1.77 -1.84
N LEU A 106 9.10 2.00 -1.19
CA LEU A 106 7.80 1.62 -1.75
C LEU A 106 7.49 2.45 -2.99
N GLU A 107 7.81 3.74 -3.01
CA GLU A 107 7.67 4.61 -4.19
C GLU A 107 8.43 4.05 -5.39
N ARG A 108 9.69 3.64 -5.20
CA ARG A 108 10.50 3.02 -6.28
C ARG A 108 9.91 1.70 -6.77
N VAL A 109 9.34 0.91 -5.86
CA VAL A 109 8.65 -0.33 -6.23
C VAL A 109 7.41 0.01 -7.07
N PHE A 110 6.54 0.89 -6.58
CA PHE A 110 5.31 1.28 -7.28
C PHE A 110 5.58 2.02 -8.58
N ASP A 111 6.65 2.79 -8.70
CA ASP A 111 7.07 3.39 -9.97
C ASP A 111 7.38 2.33 -11.03
N ARG A 112 7.99 1.19 -10.65
CA ARG A 112 8.21 0.10 -11.63
C ARG A 112 6.96 -0.73 -11.90
N CYS A 113 6.03 -0.80 -10.94
CA CYS A 113 4.83 -1.63 -11.06
C CYS A 113 3.67 -0.93 -11.77
N ILE A 114 3.46 0.36 -11.49
CA ILE A 114 2.36 1.17 -12.06
C ILE A 114 2.76 1.57 -13.48
N GLY A 115 2.06 0.96 -14.44
CA GLY A 115 2.32 1.06 -15.86
C GLY A 115 1.69 2.29 -16.50
N GLN A 116 1.26 2.13 -17.74
CA GLN A 116 0.61 3.19 -18.51
C GLN A 116 -0.86 3.37 -18.12
N PRO A 117 -1.49 4.51 -18.47
CA PRO A 117 -2.93 4.66 -18.36
C PRO A 117 -3.67 3.56 -19.15
N ILE A 118 -4.74 3.02 -18.56
CA ILE A 118 -5.63 2.04 -19.19
C ILE A 118 -6.62 2.80 -20.07
N GLY A 119 -6.39 2.77 -21.38
CA GLY A 119 -7.28 3.32 -22.40
C GLY A 119 -7.13 4.82 -22.65
N GLU A 120 -6.96 5.16 -23.92
CA GLU A 120 -7.58 6.33 -24.56
C GLU A 120 -8.69 5.80 -25.48
#